data_AF-A0A533Y469-F1
#
_entry.id   AF-A0A533Y469-F1
#
_cell.length_a   1.000
_cell.length_b   1.000
_cell.length_c   1.000
_cell.angle_alpha   90.00
_cell.angle_beta   90.00
_cell.angle_gamma   90.00
#
_symmetry.space_group_name_H-M   'P 1'
#
loop_
_entity.id
_entity.type
_entity.pdbx_description
1 polymer ?
#
loop_
_entity_poly.entity_id
_entity_poly.type
_entity_poly.pdbx_seq_one_letter_code
_entity_poly.pdbx_strand_id
1 'polypeptide(L)' 'MVIYLSFLFLILTISHPPLAISSLPSDAMTLVPAGEFLMGNPVGGDGLPDERPQRLVYTAPFWI' A
#
# COMPACT_ATOMS: atom_id res chain seq x y z
N MET A 1 31.54 -22.30 7.40
CA MET A 1 30.65 -21.37 8.14
C MET A 1 30.85 -19.92 7.74
N VAL A 2 32.10 -19.41 7.66
CA VAL A 2 32.41 -18.03 7.23
C VAL A 2 31.92 -17.71 5.81
N ILE A 3 32.11 -18.64 4.85
CA ILE A 3 31.73 -18.45 3.44
C ILE A 3 30.22 -18.26 3.27
N TYR A 4 29.40 -19.03 4.00
CA TYR A 4 27.94 -18.90 3.97
C TYR A 4 27.45 -17.58 4.55
N LEU A 5 28.11 -17.09 5.60
CA LEU A 5 27.81 -15.80 6.20
C LEU A 5 28.13 -14.66 5.23
N SER A 6 29.28 -14.72 4.55
CA SER A 6 29.66 -13.75 3.51
C SER A 6 28.68 -13.75 2.32
N PHE A 7 28.20 -14.92 1.91
CA PHE A 7 27.23 -15.05 0.83
C PHE A 7 25.85 -14.49 1.20
N LEU A 8 25.41 -14.69 2.46
CA LEU A 8 24.17 -14.11 2.99
C LEU A 8 24.23 -12.57 3.03
N PHE A 9 25.36 -12.01 3.50
CA PHE A 9 25.57 -10.56 3.48
C PHE A 9 25.59 -10.00 2.05
N LEU A 10 26.19 -10.71 1.10
CA LEU A 10 26.19 -10.32 -0.32
C LEU A 10 24.77 -10.28 -0.90
N ILE A 11 23.95 -11.31 -0.65
CA ILE A 11 22.56 -11.35 -1.11
C ILE A 11 21.74 -10.21 -0.50
N LEU A 12 21.93 -9.89 0.78
CA LEU A 12 21.23 -8.78 1.43
C LEU A 12 21.59 -7.41 0.82
N THR A 13 22.86 -7.23 0.38
CA THR A 13 23.32 -5.99 -0.26
C THR A 13 22.90 -5.86 -1.73
N ILE A 14 22.64 -6.96 -2.44
CA ILE A 14 22.16 -6.92 -3.84
C ILE A 14 20.64 -6.85 -3.87
N SER A 15 19.99 -7.43 -2.87
CA SER A 15 18.54 -7.42 -2.67
C SER A 15 18.12 -6.18 -1.89
N HIS A 16 18.64 -4.99 -2.22
CA HIS A 16 17.96 -3.78 -1.76
C HIS A 16 16.63 -3.74 -2.51
N PRO A 17 15.47 -3.93 -1.84
CA PRO A 17 14.25 -3.43 -2.46
C PRO A 17 14.53 -1.96 -2.79
N PRO A 18 14.21 -1.48 -4.01
CA PRO A 18 14.38 -0.08 -4.31
C PRO A 18 13.73 0.69 -3.16
N LEU A 19 14.52 1.52 -2.49
CA LEU A 19 14.03 2.33 -1.38
C LEU A 19 12.81 3.08 -1.94
N ALA A 20 11.60 2.69 -1.51
CA ALA A 20 10.32 3.15 -2.05
C ALA A 20 10.04 4.64 -1.76
N ILE A 21 11.08 5.37 -1.36
CA ILE A 21 11.05 6.75 -0.95
C ILE A 21 11.06 7.68 -2.18
N SER A 22 11.46 7.20 -3.38
CA SER A 22 11.49 8.06 -4.57
C SER A 22 11.38 7.36 -5.93
N SER A 23 10.87 6.13 -6.03
CA SER A 23 10.50 5.64 -7.36
C SER A 23 9.42 6.58 -7.90
N LEU A 24 9.69 7.24 -9.03
CA LEU A 24 8.67 7.99 -9.75
C LEU A 24 7.43 7.10 -9.83
N PRO A 25 6.22 7.62 -9.54
CA PRO A 25 5.00 6.88 -9.78
C PRO A 25 5.09 6.30 -11.19
N SER A 26 4.75 5.01 -11.34
CA SER A 26 4.61 4.45 -12.69
C SER A 26 3.70 5.39 -13.49
N ASP A 27 3.98 5.61 -14.78
CA ASP A 27 3.16 6.49 -15.65
C ASP A 27 1.66 6.10 -15.66
N ALA A 28 1.32 4.91 -15.16
CA ALA A 28 -0.04 4.41 -15.00
C ALA A 28 -0.70 4.73 -13.64
N MET A 29 -0.01 5.36 -12.69
CA MET A 29 -0.59 5.69 -11.37
C MET A 29 -1.30 7.04 -11.39
N THR A 30 -2.35 7.18 -10.59
CA THR A 30 -3.08 8.44 -10.40
C THR A 30 -2.91 8.95 -8.99
N LEU A 31 -2.72 10.27 -8.84
CA LEU A 31 -2.71 10.93 -7.53
C LEU A 31 -4.14 11.07 -7.02
N VAL A 32 -4.44 10.41 -5.91
CA VAL A 32 -5.66 10.63 -5.13
C VAL A 32 -5.36 11.74 -4.09
N PRO A 33 -6.11 12.85 -4.10
CA PRO A 33 -5.89 13.92 -3.13
C PRO A 33 -6.32 13.51 -1.72
N ALA A 34 -5.85 14.24 -0.71
CA ALA A 34 -6.40 14.08 0.64
C ALA A 34 -7.88 14.47 0.67
N GLY A 35 -8.66 13.73 1.47
CA GLY A 35 -10.09 13.99 1.59
C GLY A 35 -10.81 12.94 2.41
N GLU A 36 -12.11 13.18 2.58
CA GLU A 36 -13.03 12.28 3.24
C GLU A 36 -13.91 11.56 2.22
N PHE A 37 -14.23 10.30 2.50
CA PHE A 37 -15.21 9.55 1.73
C PHE A 37 -15.94 8.54 2.62
N LEU A 38 -17.12 8.10 2.19
CA LEU A 38 -17.85 7.03 2.84
C LEU A 38 -17.32 5.68 2.34
N MET A 39 -16.77 4.89 3.26
CA MET A 39 -16.24 3.56 2.98
C MET A 39 -17.14 2.48 3.56
N GLY A 40 -17.34 1.40 2.81
CA GLY A 40 -18.21 0.28 3.18
C GLY A 40 -19.66 0.49 2.75
N ASN A 41 -20.48 -0.50 3.05
CA ASN A 41 -21.88 -0.56 2.62
C ASN A 41 -22.83 -0.14 3.78
N PRO A 42 -23.87 0.68 3.53
CA PRO A 42 -24.85 1.05 4.55
C PRO A 42 -25.65 -0.15 5.07
N VAL A 43 -26.21 0.00 6.27
CA VAL A 43 -27.15 -0.96 6.84
C VAL A 43 -28.40 -1.00 5.95
N GLY A 44 -28.77 -2.20 5.50
CA GLY A 44 -29.91 -2.39 4.58
C GLY A 44 -29.57 -2.24 3.10
N GLY A 45 -28.30 -1.98 2.74
CA GLY A 45 -27.83 -2.03 1.35
C GLY A 45 -27.53 -3.46 0.87
N ASP A 46 -27.35 -3.63 -0.44
CA ASP A 46 -27.23 -4.95 -1.09
C ASP A 46 -25.86 -5.63 -0.93
N GLY A 47 -24.87 -4.94 -0.35
CA GLY A 47 -23.54 -5.49 -0.10
C GLY A 47 -23.48 -6.60 0.96
N LEU A 48 -22.40 -7.38 0.90
CA LEU A 48 -22.16 -8.54 1.77
C LEU A 48 -22.08 -8.14 3.25
N PRO A 49 -22.32 -9.08 4.19
CA PRO A 49 -22.30 -8.78 5.62
C PRO A 49 -20.98 -8.18 6.13
N ASP A 50 -19.84 -8.54 5.53
CA ASP A 50 -18.49 -8.09 5.89
C ASP A 50 -18.09 -6.74 5.27
N GLU A 51 -18.90 -6.19 4.38
CA GLU A 51 -18.69 -4.85 3.80
C GLU A 51 -19.21 -3.71 4.71
N ARG A 52 -19.89 -4.07 5.81
CA ARG A 52 -20.57 -3.13 6.73
C ARG A 52 -19.76 -2.92 8.01
N PRO A 53 -19.94 -1.79 8.73
CA PRO A 53 -20.80 -0.67 8.39
C PRO A 53 -20.12 0.35 7.46
N GLN A 54 -20.95 1.15 6.79
CA GLN A 54 -20.49 2.38 6.15
C GLN A 54 -19.99 3.37 7.21
N ARG A 55 -18.84 3.98 6.95
CA ARG A 55 -18.19 4.96 7.85
C ARG A 55 -17.46 6.04 7.06
N LEU A 56 -17.34 7.22 7.65
CA LEU A 56 -16.52 8.29 7.10
C LEU A 56 -15.04 7.99 7.36
N VAL A 57 -14.21 8.04 6.31
CA VAL A 57 -12.76 7.80 6.36
C VAL A 57 -12.05 9.00 5.75
N TYR A 58 -11.00 9.47 6.43
CA TYR A 58 -10.05 10.43 5.89
C TYR A 58 -8.77 9.72 5.44
N THR A 59 -8.26 10.08 4.26
CA THR A 59 -6.95 9.63 3.78
C THR A 59 -6.03 10.81 3.46
N ALA A 60 -4.74 10.65 3.74
CA ALA A 60 -3.68 11.48 3.20
C ALA A 60 -3.59 11.28 1.66
N PRO A 61 -2.93 12.18 0.89
CA PRO A 61 -2.77 11.96 -0.54
C PRO A 61 -1.89 10.73 -0.81
N PHE A 62 -2.23 9.95 -1.84
CA PHE A 62 -1.48 8.75 -2.22
C PHE A 62 -1.58 8.49 -3.73
N TRP A 63 -0.67 7.66 -4.24
CA TRP A 63 -0.67 7.18 -5.62
C TRP A 63 -1.21 5.74 -5.66
N ILE A 64 -2.07 5.43 -6.62
CA ILE A 64 -2.62 4.08 -6.86
C ILE A 64 -2.64 3.76 -8.35
#